data_AF-A0A940Q8D4-F1
#
_entry.id   AF-A0A940Q8D4-F1
#
_cell.length_a   1.000
_cell.length_b   1.000
_cell.length_c   1.000
_cell.angle_alpha   90.00
_cell.angle_beta   90.00
_cell.angle_gamma   90.00
#
_symmetry.space_group_name_H-M   'P 1'
#
loop_
_entity.id
_entity.type
_entity.pdbx_description
1 polymer ?
#
loop_
_entity_poly.entity_id
_entity_poly.type
_entity_poly.pdbx_seq_one_letter_code
_entity_poly.pdbx_strand_id
1 'polypeptide(L)'
;MKNDAIKKINLIGKISQIVITVVQALMIVMMAVFAVLAVAGFFVEDEAVSLNFNADATVTVDTSDFPLSIIEADDLEDFDINVAGLEFDTANATEEGGKVTVNAKSSFNLQELYDELDGVIGLGGIICIACSALVIMGLAIFITLVFARKLARAFEKCESPFEENVTKRMKHFAYSLIPWFAITLLGEGLLGSINLMTIMLAAVVFLIIYIFNYGAQLQRESDETL
;
A
#
# COMPACT_ATOMS: atom_id res chain seq x y z
N MET A 1 22.34 -27.34 -22.88
CA MET A 1 21.44 -26.20 -23.23
C MET A 1 20.71 -25.79 -21.95
N LYS A 2 20.75 -24.51 -21.53
CA LYS A 2 19.96 -24.07 -20.36
C LYS A 2 18.48 -24.28 -20.65
N ASN A 3 17.77 -24.94 -19.73
CA ASN A 3 16.34 -25.21 -19.78
C ASN A 3 15.57 -23.89 -20.01
N ASP A 4 14.58 -23.90 -20.91
CA ASP A 4 13.81 -22.70 -21.24
C ASP A 4 13.06 -22.12 -20.03
N ALA A 5 12.71 -22.95 -19.05
CA ALA A 5 12.15 -22.48 -17.79
C ALA A 5 13.12 -21.57 -17.01
N ILE A 6 14.41 -21.93 -16.95
CA ILE A 6 15.44 -21.12 -16.27
C ILE A 6 15.69 -19.82 -17.01
N LYS A 7 15.69 -19.83 -18.35
CA LYS A 7 15.83 -18.58 -19.13
C LYS A 7 14.70 -17.59 -18.84
N LYS A 8 13.46 -18.08 -18.67
CA LYS A 8 12.30 -17.23 -18.31
C LYS A 8 12.47 -16.61 -16.92
N ILE A 9 12.89 -17.40 -15.93
CA ILE A 9 13.16 -16.90 -14.57
C ILE A 9 14.23 -15.82 -14.59
N ASN A 10 15.33 -16.04 -15.33
CA ASN A 10 16.43 -15.10 -15.41
C ASN A 10 16.01 -13.79 -16.10
N LEU A 11 15.14 -13.87 -17.12
CA LEU A 11 14.56 -12.71 -17.78
C LEU A 11 13.66 -11.90 -16.83
N ILE A 12 12.81 -12.58 -16.04
CA ILE A 12 12.00 -11.94 -14.99
C ILE A 12 12.89 -11.26 -13.95
N GLY A 13 13.97 -11.92 -13.49
CA GLY A 13 14.94 -11.33 -12.56
C GLY A 13 15.54 -10.03 -13.10
N LYS A 14 15.91 -10.02 -14.39
CA LYS A 14 16.45 -8.83 -15.06
C LYS A 14 15.44 -7.70 -15.18
N ILE A 15 14.21 -7.99 -15.59
CA ILE A 15 13.13 -6.98 -15.68
C ILE A 15 12.84 -6.41 -14.29
N SER A 16 12.65 -7.27 -13.29
CA SER A 16 12.40 -6.87 -11.91
C SER A 16 13.50 -5.95 -11.37
N GLN A 17 14.77 -6.24 -11.67
CA GLN A 17 15.87 -5.37 -11.26
C GLN A 17 15.78 -3.97 -11.88
N ILE A 18 15.40 -3.85 -13.15
CA ILE A 18 15.23 -2.56 -13.83
C ILE A 18 14.08 -1.80 -13.18
N VAL A 19 12.92 -2.42 -13.05
CA VAL A 19 11.72 -1.83 -12.45
C VAL A 19 12.02 -1.33 -11.03
N ILE A 20 12.63 -2.17 -10.18
CA ILE A 20 12.99 -1.79 -8.81
C ILE A 20 13.96 -0.61 -8.80
N THR A 21 14.92 -0.54 -9.74
CA THR A 21 15.86 0.58 -9.80
C THR A 21 15.15 1.90 -10.13
N VAL A 22 14.16 1.89 -11.03
CA VAL A 22 13.36 3.07 -11.37
C VAL A 22 12.51 3.51 -10.17
N VAL A 23 11.82 2.57 -9.51
CA VAL A 23 11.02 2.86 -8.31
C VAL A 23 11.87 3.42 -7.18
N GLN A 24 13.08 2.89 -6.96
CA GLN A 24 14.03 3.43 -5.98
C GLN A 24 14.40 4.89 -6.27
N ALA A 25 14.64 5.25 -7.54
CA ALA A 25 14.96 6.62 -7.92
C ALA A 25 13.79 7.58 -7.64
N LEU A 26 12.56 7.20 -8.01
CA LEU A 26 11.36 7.99 -7.73
C LEU A 26 11.12 8.17 -6.23
N MET A 27 11.33 7.10 -5.45
CA MET A 27 11.15 7.16 -4.00
C MET A 27 12.16 8.11 -3.32
N ILE A 28 13.41 8.16 -3.79
CA ILE A 28 14.40 9.11 -3.26
C ILE A 28 13.94 10.56 -3.49
N VAL A 29 13.42 10.86 -4.68
CA VAL A 29 12.88 12.20 -5.00
C VAL A 29 11.70 12.55 -4.08
N MET A 30 10.74 11.63 -3.92
CA MET A 30 9.58 11.84 -3.05
C MET A 30 9.99 12.05 -1.58
N MET A 31 10.91 11.23 -1.06
CA MET A 31 11.42 11.39 0.30
C MET A 31 12.12 12.73 0.50
N ALA A 32 12.87 13.21 -0.50
CA ALA A 32 13.52 14.52 -0.43
C ALA A 32 12.48 15.65 -0.38
N VAL A 33 11.40 15.57 -1.17
CA VAL A 33 10.31 16.55 -1.14
C VAL A 33 9.64 16.58 0.24
N PHE A 34 9.28 15.41 0.79
CA PHE A 34 8.65 15.35 2.12
C PHE A 34 9.59 15.81 3.24
N ALA A 35 10.90 15.54 3.13
CA ALA A 35 11.87 16.05 4.10
C ALA A 35 11.93 17.58 4.09
N VAL A 36 11.90 18.21 2.91
CA VAL A 36 11.85 19.68 2.78
C VAL A 36 10.53 20.22 3.34
N LEU A 37 9.40 19.59 3.04
CA LEU A 37 8.09 19.99 3.57
C LEU A 37 8.01 19.84 5.10
N ALA A 38 8.61 18.81 5.67
CA ALA A 38 8.67 18.65 7.13
C ALA A 38 9.42 19.82 7.80
N VAL A 39 10.56 20.22 7.24
CA VAL A 39 11.32 21.37 7.74
C VAL A 39 10.56 22.67 7.52
N ALA A 40 9.94 22.86 6.34
CA ALA A 40 9.15 24.04 6.05
C ALA A 40 7.94 24.17 7.00
N GLY A 41 7.24 23.06 7.30
CA GLY A 41 6.11 23.03 8.22
C GLY A 41 6.46 23.51 9.63
N PHE A 42 7.71 23.32 10.08
CA PHE A 42 8.18 23.86 11.36
C PHE A 42 8.20 25.40 11.42
N PHE A 43 8.36 26.07 10.27
CA PHE A 43 8.41 27.53 10.18
C PHE A 43 7.07 28.17 9.78
N VAL A 44 6.02 27.37 9.59
CA VAL A 44 4.69 27.87 9.22
C VAL A 44 3.99 28.39 10.47
N GLU A 45 3.56 29.66 10.42
CA GLU A 45 2.63 30.24 11.40
C GLU A 45 1.21 29.70 11.14
N ASP A 46 0.47 29.40 12.21
CA ASP A 46 -0.78 28.63 12.17
C ASP A 46 -1.90 29.25 11.32
N GLU A 47 -1.83 30.56 11.03
CA GLU A 47 -2.82 31.29 10.23
C GLU A 47 -2.56 31.24 8.71
N ALA A 48 -1.43 30.69 8.25
CA ALA A 48 -0.96 30.89 6.87
C ALA A 48 -1.32 29.76 5.89
N VAL A 49 -1.81 28.61 6.35
CA VAL A 49 -1.95 27.41 5.49
C VAL A 49 -3.34 26.82 5.56
N SER A 50 -4.09 26.98 4.46
CA SER A 50 -5.28 26.15 4.16
C SER A 50 -4.89 25.12 3.11
N LEU A 51 -4.96 23.84 3.47
CA LEU A 51 -4.78 22.72 2.54
C LEU A 51 -6.17 22.14 2.22
N ASN A 52 -6.75 22.61 1.11
CA ASN A 52 -7.99 22.07 0.59
C ASN A 52 -7.67 20.95 -0.41
N PHE A 53 -7.89 19.70 -0.01
CA PHE A 53 -7.82 18.54 -0.90
C PHE A 53 -9.25 18.14 -1.29
N ASN A 54 -9.61 18.29 -2.57
CA ASN A 54 -10.93 17.91 -3.06
C ASN A 54 -10.77 16.78 -4.08
N ALA A 55 -11.38 15.62 -3.81
CA ALA A 55 -11.38 14.46 -4.69
C ALA A 55 -12.83 14.07 -4.99
N ASP A 56 -13.29 14.39 -6.18
CA ASP A 56 -14.63 14.03 -6.66
C ASP A 56 -14.57 12.69 -7.43
N ALA A 57 -15.39 11.71 -7.02
CA ALA A 57 -15.54 10.45 -7.72
C ALA A 57 -17.02 10.14 -7.97
N THR A 58 -17.41 10.07 -9.25
CA THR A 58 -18.77 9.69 -9.65
C THR A 58 -18.83 8.19 -9.94
N VAL A 59 -19.66 7.45 -9.22
CA VAL A 59 -19.90 6.02 -9.46
C VAL A 59 -21.27 5.87 -10.14
N THR A 60 -21.27 5.41 -11.38
CA THR A 60 -22.49 5.11 -12.15
C THR A 60 -22.74 3.60 -12.13
N VAL A 61 -23.89 3.19 -11.60
CA VAL A 61 -24.31 1.78 -11.62
C VAL A 61 -25.42 1.61 -12.65
N ASP A 62 -25.21 0.69 -13.60
CA ASP A 62 -26.20 0.32 -14.61
C ASP A 62 -27.18 -0.69 -14.01
N THR A 63 -28.43 -0.31 -13.80
CA THR A 63 -29.41 -1.14 -13.10
C THR A 63 -30.18 -2.07 -14.04
N SER A 64 -29.88 -2.05 -15.35
CA SER A 64 -30.51 -2.91 -16.35
C SER A 64 -30.27 -4.41 -16.15
N ASP A 65 -29.21 -4.78 -15.43
CA ASP A 65 -28.84 -6.18 -15.13
C ASP A 65 -29.37 -6.69 -13.77
N PHE A 66 -30.01 -5.84 -12.97
CA PHE A 66 -30.53 -6.20 -11.65
C PHE A 66 -32.07 -6.04 -11.61
N PRO A 67 -32.84 -7.11 -11.35
CA PRO A 67 -34.28 -6.99 -11.14
C PRO A 67 -34.58 -6.42 -9.75
N LEU A 68 -34.43 -5.11 -9.59
CA LEU A 68 -34.74 -4.39 -8.35
C LEU A 68 -36.18 -3.86 -8.40
N SER A 69 -37.15 -4.73 -8.13
CA SER A 69 -38.57 -4.37 -7.98
C SER A 69 -39.00 -4.20 -6.52
N ILE A 70 -38.07 -3.88 -5.60
CA ILE A 70 -38.34 -3.89 -4.14
C ILE A 70 -37.95 -2.57 -3.44
N ILE A 71 -37.44 -1.56 -4.15
CA ILE A 71 -37.11 -0.28 -3.51
C ILE A 71 -37.92 0.82 -4.20
N GLU A 72 -38.99 1.25 -3.53
CA GLU A 72 -39.67 2.49 -3.88
C GLU A 72 -38.70 3.65 -3.60
N ALA A 73 -38.55 4.56 -4.57
CA ALA A 73 -37.58 5.65 -4.52
C ALA A 73 -37.80 6.63 -3.34
N ASP A 74 -38.99 6.61 -2.73
CA ASP A 74 -39.34 7.44 -1.57
C ASP A 74 -38.68 6.97 -0.25
N ASP A 75 -38.17 5.73 -0.17
CA ASP A 75 -37.51 5.19 1.05
C ASP A 75 -35.98 5.44 1.07
N LEU A 76 -35.42 6.14 0.08
CA LEU A 76 -33.97 6.39 -0.05
C LEU A 76 -33.52 7.78 0.42
N GLU A 77 -34.44 8.66 0.82
CA GLU A 77 -34.12 10.07 1.13
C GLU A 77 -33.21 10.27 2.36
N ASP A 78 -33.03 9.26 3.22
CA ASP A 78 -32.31 9.41 4.50
C ASP A 78 -31.25 8.32 4.78
N PHE A 79 -30.83 7.54 3.76
CA PHE A 79 -29.85 6.47 3.98
C PHE A 79 -28.42 6.94 3.69
N ASP A 80 -27.78 7.47 4.74
CA ASP A 80 -26.38 7.87 4.71
C ASP A 80 -25.48 6.66 5.03
N ILE A 81 -24.71 6.20 4.03
CA ILE A 81 -23.82 5.04 4.17
C ILE A 81 -22.39 5.56 4.26
N ASN A 82 -21.78 5.47 5.44
CA ASN A 82 -20.34 5.68 5.58
C ASN A 82 -19.60 4.33 5.48
N VAL A 83 -18.86 4.13 4.38
CA VAL A 83 -17.96 2.99 4.22
C VAL A 83 -16.55 3.52 3.99
N ALA A 84 -15.68 3.31 4.99
CA ALA A 84 -14.25 3.66 4.93
C ALA A 84 -13.96 5.14 4.61
N GLY A 85 -14.78 6.08 5.09
CA GLY A 85 -14.58 7.52 4.90
C GLY A 85 -15.06 8.07 3.56
N LEU A 86 -15.89 7.30 2.84
CA LEU A 86 -16.64 7.74 1.68
C LEU A 86 -18.08 8.03 2.13
N GLU A 87 -18.53 9.28 2.01
CA GLU A 87 -19.93 9.67 2.17
C GLU A 87 -20.62 9.59 0.81
N PHE A 88 -21.70 8.81 0.76
CA PHE A 88 -22.50 8.66 -0.45
C PHE A 88 -23.73 9.55 -0.30
N ASP A 89 -23.76 10.66 -1.05
CA ASP A 89 -24.92 11.55 -1.10
C ASP A 89 -26.01 10.90 -1.95
N THR A 90 -26.84 10.10 -1.29
CA THR A 90 -27.97 9.37 -1.87
C THR A 90 -29.17 10.28 -2.13
N ALA A 91 -29.26 11.44 -1.47
CA ALA A 91 -30.33 12.42 -1.63
C ALA A 91 -30.30 13.13 -3.00
N ASN A 92 -29.12 13.20 -3.65
CA ASN A 92 -28.96 13.77 -5.00
C ASN A 92 -28.77 12.71 -6.09
N ALA A 93 -29.25 11.48 -5.88
CA ALA A 93 -29.21 10.44 -6.89
C ALA A 93 -30.08 10.83 -8.10
N THR A 94 -29.47 10.91 -9.29
CA THR A 94 -30.19 11.20 -10.54
C THR A 94 -30.42 9.91 -11.31
N GLU A 95 -31.68 9.61 -11.63
CA GLU A 95 -32.06 8.48 -12.48
C GLU A 95 -32.34 8.97 -13.90
N GLU A 96 -31.52 8.54 -14.86
CA GLU A 96 -31.75 8.83 -16.28
C GLU A 96 -31.54 7.54 -17.10
N GLY A 97 -32.63 7.02 -17.67
CA GLY A 97 -32.58 5.89 -18.61
C GLY A 97 -32.16 4.53 -18.00
N GLY A 98 -32.57 4.22 -16.77
CA GLY A 98 -32.22 2.94 -16.11
C GLY A 98 -30.80 2.91 -15.54
N LYS A 99 -30.22 4.09 -15.29
CA LYS A 99 -28.92 4.26 -14.62
C LYS A 99 -29.10 5.18 -13.42
N VAL A 100 -28.66 4.70 -12.27
CA VAL A 100 -28.64 5.50 -11.04
C VAL A 100 -27.23 6.03 -10.85
N THR A 101 -27.08 7.35 -10.87
CA THR A 101 -25.80 8.01 -10.62
C THR A 101 -25.81 8.57 -9.20
N VAL A 102 -24.90 8.06 -8.37
CA VAL A 102 -24.70 8.55 -7.00
C VAL A 102 -23.34 9.25 -6.95
N ASN A 103 -23.32 10.48 -6.44
CA ASN A 103 -22.08 11.20 -6.24
C ASN A 103 -21.51 10.80 -4.87
N ALA A 104 -20.33 10.17 -4.87
CA ALA A 104 -19.61 9.92 -3.64
C ALA A 104 -18.70 11.13 -3.38
N LYS A 105 -18.87 11.79 -2.25
CA LYS A 105 -17.95 12.83 -1.78
C LYS A 105 -17.15 12.26 -0.64
N SER A 106 -15.82 12.26 -0.75
CA SER A 106 -14.96 12.03 0.39
C SER A 106 -14.33 13.35 0.78
N SER A 107 -14.87 14.02 1.81
CA SER A 107 -14.18 15.13 2.44
C SER A 107 -13.41 14.61 3.64
N PHE A 108 -12.12 14.30 3.46
CA PHE A 108 -11.21 14.25 4.60
C PHE A 108 -10.90 15.70 4.99
N ASN A 109 -11.73 16.29 5.86
CA ASN A 109 -11.45 17.58 6.44
C ASN A 109 -10.37 17.44 7.50
N LEU A 110 -9.13 17.83 7.16
CA LEU A 110 -8.07 18.03 8.15
C LEU A 110 -8.46 19.02 9.26
N GLN A 111 -9.50 19.83 9.03
CA GLN A 111 -10.13 20.72 10.00
C GLN A 111 -10.78 19.96 11.17
N GLU A 112 -11.41 18.80 10.94
CA GLU A 112 -11.99 17.98 12.03
C GLU A 112 -10.90 17.35 12.89
N LEU A 113 -9.79 16.92 12.27
CA LEU A 113 -8.61 16.44 13.00
C LEU A 113 -7.92 17.59 13.76
N TYR A 114 -7.96 18.81 13.20
CA TYR A 114 -7.46 20.02 13.84
C TYR A 114 -8.29 20.38 15.08
N ASP A 115 -9.62 20.38 14.98
CA ASP A 115 -10.52 20.68 16.10
C ASP A 115 -10.42 19.65 17.24
N GLU A 116 -10.07 18.38 16.94
CA GLU A 116 -9.80 17.35 17.96
C GLU A 116 -8.39 17.47 18.60
N LEU A 117 -7.45 18.18 17.94
CA LEU A 117 -6.07 18.42 18.40
C LEU A 117 -5.77 19.85 18.89
N ASP A 118 -6.73 20.78 18.83
CA ASP A 118 -6.60 22.24 19.06
C ASP A 118 -6.19 22.65 20.49
N GLY A 119 -5.69 21.70 21.29
CA GLY A 119 -5.13 21.95 22.61
C GLY A 119 -3.60 21.96 22.70
N VAL A 120 -2.85 21.42 21.72
CA VAL A 120 -1.42 21.08 21.95
C VAL A 120 -0.46 21.38 20.78
N ILE A 121 -0.88 21.32 19.51
CA ILE A 121 0.04 21.41 18.36
C ILE A 121 -0.60 22.22 17.22
N GLY A 122 0.03 23.33 16.82
CA GLY A 122 -0.40 24.13 15.67
C GLY A 122 -0.36 23.38 14.33
N LEU A 123 -1.02 23.92 13.31
CA LEU A 123 -1.18 23.32 11.97
C LEU A 123 0.18 23.08 11.28
N GLY A 124 1.17 23.96 11.50
CA GLY A 124 2.55 23.74 11.06
C GLY A 124 3.20 22.50 11.70
N GLY A 125 2.88 22.25 12.99
CA GLY A 125 3.32 21.07 13.72
C GLY A 125 2.69 19.78 13.20
N ILE A 126 1.40 19.79 12.83
CA ILE A 126 0.72 18.64 12.20
C ILE A 126 1.38 18.30 10.85
N ILE A 127 1.64 19.29 10.00
CA ILE A 127 2.33 19.10 8.72
C ILE A 127 3.73 18.50 8.93
N CYS A 128 4.47 18.99 9.93
CA CYS A 128 5.79 18.47 10.27
C CYS A 128 5.74 17.00 10.71
N ILE A 129 4.80 16.64 11.59
CA ILE A 129 4.60 15.25 12.06
C ILE A 129 4.17 14.34 10.90
N ALA A 130 3.22 14.75 10.08
CA ALA A 130 2.74 13.97 8.94
C ALA A 130 3.86 13.74 7.90
N CYS A 131 4.58 14.79 7.52
CA CYS A 131 5.67 14.68 6.56
C CYS A 131 6.84 13.84 7.08
N SER A 132 7.19 13.96 8.37
CA SER A 132 8.24 13.14 8.98
C SER A 132 7.84 11.66 9.08
N ALA A 133 6.57 11.36 9.40
CA ALA A 133 6.04 10.00 9.38
C ALA A 133 6.12 9.38 7.98
N LEU A 134 5.78 10.14 6.93
CA LEU A 134 5.91 9.70 5.53
C LEU A 134 7.37 9.40 5.13
N VAL A 135 8.33 10.19 5.60
CA VAL A 135 9.76 9.92 5.36
C VAL A 135 10.20 8.64 6.06
N ILE A 136 9.79 8.41 7.31
CA ILE A 136 10.12 7.19 8.06
C ILE A 136 9.53 5.95 7.38
N MET A 137 8.25 6.02 6.97
CA MET A 137 7.61 4.97 6.17
C MET A 137 8.33 4.74 4.85
N GLY A 138 8.67 5.81 4.13
CA GLY A 138 9.43 5.75 2.88
C GLY A 138 10.78 5.04 3.04
N LEU A 139 11.50 5.30 4.14
CA LEU A 139 12.76 4.64 4.45
C LEU A 139 12.58 3.12 4.67
N ALA A 140 11.54 2.71 5.39
CA ALA A 140 11.24 1.30 5.61
C ALA A 140 11.00 0.58 4.27
N ILE A 141 10.17 1.16 3.39
CA ILE A 141 9.93 0.60 2.05
C ILE A 141 11.21 0.64 1.21
N PHE A 142 12.01 1.70 1.28
CA PHE A 142 13.26 1.81 0.52
C PHE A 142 14.23 0.68 0.86
N ILE A 143 14.37 0.35 2.15
CA ILE A 143 15.18 -0.79 2.61
C ILE A 143 14.66 -2.08 1.97
N THR A 144 13.34 -2.30 1.96
CA THR A 144 12.75 -3.50 1.34
C THR A 144 13.07 -3.59 -0.14
N LEU A 145 13.04 -2.47 -0.87
CA LEU A 145 13.40 -2.41 -2.29
C LEU A 145 14.87 -2.75 -2.53
N VAL A 146 15.78 -2.37 -1.62
CA VAL A 146 17.20 -2.75 -1.72
C VAL A 146 17.36 -4.27 -1.64
N PHE A 147 16.64 -4.93 -0.72
CA PHE A 147 16.66 -6.38 -0.62
C PHE A 147 15.94 -7.07 -1.78
N ALA A 148 14.82 -6.52 -2.24
CA ALA A 148 14.12 -6.98 -3.45
C ALA A 148 15.03 -6.94 -4.68
N ARG A 149 15.83 -5.87 -4.84
CA ARG A 149 16.81 -5.75 -5.93
C ARG A 149 17.91 -6.81 -5.84
N LYS A 150 18.40 -7.09 -4.64
CA LYS A 150 19.40 -8.16 -4.41
C LYS A 150 18.82 -9.54 -4.72
N LEU A 151 17.54 -9.77 -4.43
CA LEU A 151 16.81 -10.98 -4.79
C LEU A 151 16.60 -11.09 -6.31
N ALA A 152 16.17 -10.02 -6.98
CA ALA A 152 16.00 -9.98 -8.44
C ALA A 152 17.32 -10.30 -9.17
N ARG A 153 18.45 -9.78 -8.68
CA ARG A 153 19.80 -10.13 -9.17
C ARG A 153 20.16 -11.60 -8.96
N ALA A 154 19.70 -12.22 -7.88
CA ALA A 154 19.92 -13.65 -7.66
C ALA A 154 19.13 -14.47 -8.69
N PHE A 155 17.87 -14.11 -8.96
CA PHE A 155 17.07 -14.74 -10.02
C PHE A 155 17.63 -14.51 -11.43
N GLU A 156 18.25 -13.37 -11.73
CA GLU A 156 18.88 -13.13 -13.04
C GLU A 156 19.99 -14.16 -13.36
N LYS A 157 20.72 -14.61 -12.34
CA LYS A 157 21.90 -15.46 -12.49
C LYS A 157 21.70 -16.90 -12.04
N CYS A 158 20.54 -17.25 -11.50
CA CYS A 158 20.31 -18.57 -10.93
C CYS A 158 20.32 -19.67 -11.99
N GLU A 159 20.72 -20.86 -11.56
CA GLU A 159 20.62 -22.09 -12.37
C GLU A 159 19.44 -22.96 -11.92
N SER A 160 19.01 -22.78 -10.67
CA SER A 160 17.79 -23.34 -10.09
C SER A 160 17.13 -22.28 -9.19
N PRO A 161 15.79 -22.19 -9.14
CA PRO A 161 15.09 -21.31 -8.20
C PRO A 161 15.30 -21.70 -6.73
N PHE A 162 15.80 -22.90 -6.46
CA PHE A 162 16.07 -23.42 -5.12
C PHE A 162 17.56 -23.32 -4.73
N GLU A 163 18.37 -22.64 -5.54
CA GLU A 163 19.78 -22.40 -5.22
C GLU A 163 19.90 -21.66 -3.88
N GLU A 164 20.89 -22.04 -3.06
CA GLU A 164 21.10 -21.48 -1.73
C GLU A 164 21.21 -19.94 -1.74
N ASN A 165 21.80 -19.38 -2.79
CA ASN A 165 21.90 -17.93 -2.96
C ASN A 165 20.51 -17.28 -3.12
N VAL A 166 19.60 -17.89 -3.88
CA VAL A 166 18.23 -17.38 -4.09
C VAL A 166 17.42 -17.49 -2.79
N THR A 167 17.43 -18.66 -2.15
CA THR A 167 16.65 -18.90 -0.91
C THR A 167 17.14 -18.03 0.25
N LYS A 168 18.46 -17.82 0.38
CA LYS A 168 19.04 -16.88 1.35
C LYS A 168 18.63 -15.44 1.09
N ARG A 169 18.57 -15.02 -0.17
CA ARG A 169 18.12 -13.66 -0.55
C ARG A 169 16.61 -13.48 -0.34
N MET A 170 15.81 -14.53 -0.54
CA MET A 170 14.37 -14.52 -0.21
C MET A 170 14.15 -14.31 1.29
N LYS A 171 14.88 -15.00 2.17
CA LYS A 171 14.79 -14.79 3.63
C LYS A 171 15.11 -13.36 4.02
N HIS A 172 16.22 -12.80 3.51
CA HIS A 172 16.57 -11.42 3.80
C HIS A 172 15.52 -10.41 3.30
N PHE A 173 14.89 -10.69 2.16
CA PHE A 173 13.78 -9.87 1.66
C PHE A 173 12.56 -9.94 2.60
N ALA A 174 12.15 -11.12 3.09
CA ALA A 174 11.08 -11.19 4.08
C ALA A 174 11.40 -10.47 5.38
N TYR A 175 12.61 -10.64 5.92
CA TYR A 175 13.00 -9.92 7.13
C TYR A 175 13.00 -8.40 6.92
N SER A 176 13.30 -7.93 5.70
CA SER A 176 13.21 -6.51 5.38
C SER A 176 11.78 -5.95 5.38
N LEU A 177 10.74 -6.80 5.25
CA LEU A 177 9.34 -6.40 5.31
C LEU A 177 8.82 -6.24 6.74
N ILE A 178 9.51 -6.75 7.76
CA ILE A 178 9.08 -6.66 9.16
C ILE A 178 8.89 -5.21 9.63
N PRO A 179 9.83 -4.27 9.39
CA PRO A 179 9.65 -2.87 9.76
C PRO A 179 8.41 -2.24 9.12
N TRP A 180 8.13 -2.57 7.86
CA TRP A 180 6.93 -2.09 7.17
C TRP A 180 5.66 -2.61 7.86
N PHE A 181 5.56 -3.92 8.07
CA PHE A 181 4.42 -4.53 8.76
C PHE A 181 4.23 -4.00 10.18
N ALA A 182 5.32 -3.73 10.91
CA ALA A 182 5.26 -3.16 12.25
C ALA A 182 4.70 -1.74 12.23
N ILE A 183 5.14 -0.89 11.29
CA ILE A 183 4.63 0.49 11.17
C ILE A 183 3.15 0.48 10.83
N THR A 184 2.71 -0.34 9.87
CA THR A 184 1.29 -0.44 9.50
C THR A 184 0.42 -0.95 10.65
N LEU A 185 0.91 -1.93 11.41
CA LEU A 185 0.17 -2.49 12.54
C LEU A 185 0.06 -1.50 13.70
N LEU A 186 1.14 -0.75 13.99
CA LEU A 186 1.14 0.28 15.03
C LEU A 186 0.33 1.52 14.62
N GLY A 187 0.40 1.91 13.35
CA GLY A 187 -0.36 3.05 12.81
C GLY A 187 -1.86 2.82 12.86
N GLU A 188 -2.32 1.63 12.48
CA GLU A 188 -3.74 1.28 12.57
C GLU A 188 -4.20 0.99 14.00
N GLY A 189 -3.29 0.52 14.87
CA GLY A 189 -3.55 0.40 16.31
C GLY A 189 -3.82 1.75 17.00
N LEU A 190 -3.32 2.85 16.45
CA LEU A 190 -3.63 4.22 16.89
C LEU A 190 -5.03 4.68 16.42
N LEU A 191 -5.55 4.10 15.32
CA LEU A 191 -6.86 4.41 14.71
C LEU A 191 -7.92 3.31 14.93
N GLY A 192 -7.67 2.35 15.83
CA GLY A 192 -8.68 1.49 16.45
C GLY A 192 -8.95 0.13 15.80
N SER A 193 -8.35 -0.23 14.66
CA SER A 193 -8.58 -1.54 14.03
C SER A 193 -7.30 -2.33 13.80
N ILE A 194 -7.23 -3.56 14.32
CA ILE A 194 -6.17 -4.50 13.97
C ILE A 194 -6.43 -4.97 12.53
N ASN A 195 -5.51 -4.64 11.62
CA ASN A 195 -5.59 -5.09 10.24
C ASN A 195 -5.27 -6.58 10.10
N LEU A 196 -6.29 -7.42 10.19
CA LEU A 196 -6.15 -8.86 9.97
C LEU A 196 -5.59 -9.16 8.57
N MET A 197 -5.88 -8.32 7.57
CA MET A 197 -5.38 -8.48 6.20
C MET A 197 -3.86 -8.32 6.14
N THR A 198 -3.31 -7.33 6.86
CA THR A 198 -1.85 -7.09 6.92
C THR A 198 -1.12 -8.24 7.62
N ILE A 199 -1.67 -8.76 8.71
CA ILE A 199 -1.12 -9.93 9.42
C ILE A 199 -1.17 -11.17 8.52
N MET A 200 -2.29 -11.39 7.83
CA MET A 200 -2.45 -12.51 6.90
C MET A 200 -1.48 -12.42 5.72
N LEU A 201 -1.29 -11.22 5.15
CA LEU A 201 -0.32 -10.98 4.08
C LEU A 201 1.11 -11.29 4.54
N ALA A 202 1.50 -10.83 5.72
CA ALA A 202 2.80 -11.15 6.31
C ALA A 202 2.96 -12.67 6.46
N ALA A 203 1.97 -13.36 7.05
CA ALA A 203 1.99 -14.80 7.24
C ALA A 203 2.15 -15.57 5.91
N VAL A 204 1.42 -15.16 4.86
CA VAL A 204 1.51 -15.77 3.52
C VAL A 204 2.93 -15.61 2.94
N VAL A 205 3.53 -14.43 3.04
CA VAL A 205 4.91 -14.19 2.57
C VAL A 205 5.91 -15.10 3.28
N PHE A 206 5.82 -15.19 4.61
CA PHE A 206 6.70 -16.09 5.39
C PHE A 206 6.47 -17.56 5.07
N LEU A 207 5.21 -17.97 4.86
CA LEU A 207 4.84 -19.35 4.51
C LEU A 207 5.39 -19.75 3.14
N ILE A 208 5.27 -18.89 2.12
CA ILE A 208 5.86 -19.14 0.79
C ILE A 208 7.38 -19.34 0.92
N ILE A 209 8.06 -18.50 1.70
CA ILE A 209 9.51 -18.63 1.89
C ILE A 209 9.86 -19.92 2.63
N TYR A 210 9.05 -20.34 3.60
CA TYR A 210 9.23 -21.62 4.28
C TYR A 210 9.11 -22.80 3.29
N ILE A 211 8.11 -22.78 2.41
CA ILE A 211 7.94 -23.79 1.35
C ILE A 211 9.15 -23.83 0.43
N PHE A 212 9.65 -22.69 -0.03
CA PHE A 212 10.82 -22.63 -0.91
C PHE A 212 12.09 -23.16 -0.24
N ASN A 213 12.28 -22.88 1.05
CA ASN A 213 13.43 -23.44 1.79
C ASN A 213 13.31 -24.94 1.97
N TYR A 214 12.11 -25.44 2.28
CA TYR A 214 11.87 -26.87 2.40
C TYR A 214 12.07 -27.59 1.06
N GLY A 215 11.60 -27.00 -0.05
CA GLY A 215 11.86 -27.52 -1.40
C GLY A 215 13.35 -27.58 -1.75
N ALA A 216 14.13 -26.57 -1.35
CA ALA A 216 15.58 -26.58 -1.53
C ALA A 216 16.27 -27.68 -0.70
N GLN A 217 15.79 -27.95 0.51
CA GLN A 217 16.29 -29.04 1.34
C GLN A 217 16.00 -30.41 0.70
N LEU A 218 14.77 -30.64 0.21
CA LEU A 218 14.41 -31.89 -0.46
C LEU A 218 15.23 -32.14 -1.73
N GLN A 219 15.52 -31.09 -2.51
CA GLN A 219 16.39 -31.22 -3.69
C GLN A 219 17.81 -31.62 -3.31
N ARG A 220 18.33 -31.04 -2.22
CA ARG A 220 19.66 -31.39 -1.71
C ARG A 220 19.74 -32.84 -1.22
N GLU A 221 18.74 -33.29 -0.47
CA GLU A 221 18.67 -34.68 0.01
C GLU A 221 18.52 -35.69 -1.15
N SER A 222 17.84 -35.30 -2.23
CA SER A 222 17.73 -36.12 -3.45
C SER A 222 19.04 -36.17 -4.24
N ASP A 223 19.78 -35.07 -4.33
CA ASP A 223 21.07 -35.01 -5.02
C ASP A 223 22.19 -35.70 -4.24
N GLU A 224 22.12 -35.75 -2.90
CA GLU A 224 23.10 -36.42 -2.03
C GLU A 224 22.86 -37.96 -1.92
N THR A 225 21.74 -38.47 -2.43
CA THR A 225 21.39 -39.92 -2.40
C THR A 225 21.66 -40.66 -3.72
N LEU A 226 22.13 -39.96 -4.75
CA LEU A 226 22.60 -40.50 -6.04
C LEU A 226 24.13 -40.62 -6.09
#